data_AF-A0A1W1ZT16-F1
#
_entry.id   AF-A0A1W1ZT16-F1
#
_cell.length_a   1.000
_cell.length_b   1.000
_cell.length_c   1.000
_cell.angle_alpha   90.00
_cell.angle_beta   90.00
_cell.angle_gamma   90.00
#
_symmetry.space_group_name_H-M   'P 1'
#
loop_
_entity.id
_entity.type
_entity.pdbx_description
1 polymer ?
#
loop_
_entity_poly.entity_id
_entity_poly.type
_entity_poly.pdbx_seq_one_letter_code
_entity_poly.pdbx_strand_id
1 'polypeptide(L)'
;MGTTLTLAHTSKAVSENSIAFEKSNDIKEIPQIKIESNETFKAMLQDQITHLQVLVLSDHLNTSLAEKFEQGFPLTTGEEKHLADYKEPNYVETSLLPALAIYQMETHNDIGHREFSDDTVQLIDTALAEIDRESLDALIANNQHDLYDKQLTVEISDPELARQLSERASQTISIH
;
A
#
# COMPACT_ATOMS: atom_id res chain seq x y z
N MET A 1 -32.51 -27.40 -42.69
CA MET A 1 -33.28 -26.36 -41.98
C MET A 1 -32.52 -26.06 -40.70
N GLY A 2 -31.92 -24.87 -40.58
CA GLY A 2 -31.18 -24.46 -39.37
C GLY A 2 -32.01 -23.45 -38.59
N THR A 3 -32.25 -23.71 -37.31
CA THR A 3 -32.96 -22.82 -36.40
C THR A 3 -31.99 -21.77 -35.86
N THR A 4 -32.18 -20.51 -36.23
CA THR A 4 -31.49 -19.36 -35.63
C THR A 4 -32.17 -19.03 -34.31
N LEU A 5 -31.44 -19.14 -33.20
CA LEU A 5 -31.93 -18.70 -31.88
C LEU A 5 -31.59 -17.22 -31.72
N THR A 6 -32.60 -16.35 -31.81
CA THR A 6 -32.44 -14.92 -31.51
C THR A 6 -32.75 -14.71 -30.02
N LEU A 7 -31.73 -14.40 -29.21
CA LEU A 7 -31.90 -14.02 -27.81
C LEU A 7 -32.54 -12.63 -27.74
N ALA A 8 -33.79 -12.57 -27.26
CA ALA A 8 -34.52 -11.33 -27.05
C ALA A 8 -33.92 -10.54 -25.87
N HIS A 9 -33.70 -9.25 -26.10
CA HIS A 9 -33.15 -8.29 -25.13
C HIS A 9 -34.21 -7.95 -24.08
N THR A 10 -34.32 -8.71 -23.00
CA THR A 10 -35.16 -8.34 -21.85
C THR A 10 -34.31 -7.65 -20.80
N SER A 11 -34.34 -6.32 -20.81
CA SER A 11 -33.62 -5.41 -19.91
C SER A 11 -34.22 -5.36 -18.49
N LYS A 12 -34.36 -6.51 -17.84
CA LYS A 12 -34.71 -6.59 -16.42
C LYS A 12 -33.71 -7.47 -15.69
N ALA A 13 -33.01 -6.90 -14.71
CA ALA A 13 -32.10 -7.63 -13.83
C ALA A 13 -32.89 -8.72 -13.07
N VAL A 14 -32.37 -9.94 -13.07
CA VAL A 14 -33.04 -11.12 -12.51
C VAL A 14 -32.69 -11.34 -11.03
N SER A 15 -31.66 -10.69 -10.50
CA SER A 15 -31.30 -10.73 -9.08
C SER A 15 -30.55 -9.47 -8.65
N GLU A 16 -30.52 -9.19 -7.33
CA GLU A 16 -29.80 -8.04 -6.75
C GLU A 16 -28.27 -8.10 -6.95
N ASN A 17 -27.73 -9.25 -7.35
CA ASN A 17 -26.30 -9.45 -7.66
C ASN A 17 -26.03 -9.48 -9.18
N SER A 18 -26.99 -9.09 -10.02
CA SER A 18 -26.78 -9.05 -11.47
C SER A 18 -25.95 -7.83 -11.86
N ILE A 19 -24.72 -8.06 -12.30
CA ILE A 19 -23.85 -7.03 -12.89
C ILE A 19 -24.31 -6.78 -14.33
N ALA A 20 -24.83 -5.59 -14.61
CA ALA A 20 -25.14 -5.15 -15.97
C ALA A 20 -23.92 -4.42 -16.55
N PHE A 21 -23.39 -4.90 -17.67
CA PHE A 21 -22.35 -4.20 -18.41
C PHE A 21 -23.01 -3.19 -19.33
N GLU A 22 -23.00 -1.92 -18.93
CA GLU A 22 -23.32 -0.82 -19.83
C GLU A 22 -22.14 -0.64 -20.78
N LYS A 23 -22.34 -0.96 -22.07
CA LYS A 23 -21.34 -0.73 -23.10
C LYS A 23 -21.28 0.77 -23.37
N SER A 24 -20.41 1.49 -22.65
CA SER A 24 -20.08 2.87 -22.97
C SER A 24 -19.38 2.93 -24.33
N ASN A 25 -19.77 3.89 -25.17
CA ASN A 25 -19.15 4.13 -26.49
C ASN A 25 -17.80 4.87 -26.37
N ASP A 26 -17.36 5.19 -25.15
CA ASP A 26 -16.05 5.77 -24.90
C ASP A 26 -15.00 4.65 -24.90
N ILE A 27 -14.37 4.45 -26.06
CA ILE A 27 -13.11 3.72 -26.13
C ILE A 27 -12.06 4.59 -25.44
N LYS A 28 -11.97 4.50 -24.11
CA LYS A 28 -10.76 4.92 -23.41
C LYS A 28 -9.66 4.00 -23.91
N GLU A 29 -8.63 4.58 -24.54
CA GLU A 29 -7.43 3.84 -24.95
C GLU A 29 -6.97 3.01 -23.75
N ILE A 30 -7.04 1.69 -23.87
CA ILE A 30 -6.42 0.81 -22.88
C ILE A 30 -4.92 1.08 -23.02
N PRO A 31 -4.20 1.47 -21.96
CA PRO A 31 -2.78 1.73 -22.04
C PRO A 31 -2.08 0.49 -22.59
N GLN A 32 -1.60 0.58 -23.83
CA GLN A 32 -0.84 -0.49 -24.47
C GLN A 32 0.61 -0.33 -24.04
N ILE A 33 1.04 -1.12 -23.06
CA ILE A 33 2.45 -1.17 -22.69
C ILE A 33 3.19 -1.96 -23.76
N LYS A 34 4.00 -1.27 -24.56
CA LYS A 34 4.91 -1.92 -25.50
C LYS A 34 6.12 -2.42 -24.73
N ILE A 35 6.18 -3.73 -24.51
CA ILE A 35 7.34 -4.38 -23.91
C ILE A 35 8.44 -4.46 -24.97
N GLU A 36 9.53 -3.70 -24.77
CA GLU A 36 10.61 -3.57 -25.75
C GLU A 36 11.57 -4.79 -25.76
N SER A 37 11.63 -5.53 -24.66
CA SER A 37 12.48 -6.72 -24.50
C SER A 37 11.99 -7.66 -23.39
N ASN A 38 12.52 -8.89 -23.37
CA ASN A 38 12.26 -9.84 -22.29
C ASN A 38 12.75 -9.31 -20.93
N GLU A 39 13.90 -8.63 -20.91
CA GLU A 39 14.48 -8.08 -19.68
C GLU A 39 13.64 -6.92 -19.12
N THR A 40 13.13 -6.03 -19.98
CA THR A 40 12.19 -4.99 -19.55
C THR A 40 10.90 -5.57 -18.96
N PHE A 41 10.42 -6.70 -19.50
CA PHE A 41 9.24 -7.37 -18.94
C PHE A 41 9.51 -7.99 -17.57
N LYS A 42 10.66 -8.66 -17.42
CA LYS A 42 11.07 -9.23 -16.13
C LYS A 42 11.21 -8.15 -15.06
N ALA A 43 11.84 -7.02 -15.39
CA ALA A 43 11.96 -5.89 -14.48
C ALA A 43 10.59 -5.33 -14.05
N MET A 44 9.66 -5.18 -15.00
CA MET A 44 8.28 -4.78 -14.68
C MET A 44 7.58 -5.78 -13.76
N LEU A 45 7.70 -7.09 -14.03
CA LEU A 45 7.10 -8.10 -13.16
C LEU A 45 7.73 -8.08 -11.77
N GLN A 46 9.05 -7.93 -11.69
CA GLN A 46 9.77 -7.88 -10.43
C GLN A 46 9.34 -6.67 -9.60
N ASP A 47 9.19 -5.50 -10.21
CA ASP A 47 8.67 -4.29 -9.57
C ASP A 47 7.28 -4.53 -8.95
N GLN A 48 6.36 -5.12 -9.72
CA GLN A 48 5.01 -5.46 -9.22
C GLN A 48 5.03 -6.53 -8.11
N ILE A 49 5.94 -7.51 -8.20
CA ILE A 49 6.15 -8.50 -7.15
C ILE A 49 6.63 -7.82 -5.87
N THR A 50 7.62 -6.93 -5.97
CA THR A 50 8.17 -6.20 -4.82
C THR A 50 7.11 -5.33 -4.15
N HIS A 51 6.29 -4.61 -4.93
CA HIS A 51 5.14 -3.87 -4.38
C HIS A 51 4.19 -4.78 -3.59
N LEU A 52 3.82 -5.94 -4.16
CA LEU A 52 2.95 -6.88 -3.48
C LEU A 52 3.58 -7.44 -2.20
N GLN A 53 4.87 -7.76 -2.22
CA GLN A 53 5.57 -8.26 -1.03
C GLN A 53 5.65 -7.20 0.08
N VAL A 54 5.82 -5.92 -0.26
CA VAL A 54 5.76 -4.81 0.72
C VAL A 54 4.36 -4.67 1.30
N LEU A 55 3.30 -4.83 0.50
CA LEU A 55 1.92 -4.84 1.00
C LEU A 55 1.65 -6.02 1.94
N VAL A 56 2.15 -7.21 1.61
CA VAL A 56 2.07 -8.38 2.48
C VAL A 56 2.82 -8.14 3.80
N LEU A 57 4.01 -7.54 3.74
CA LEU A 57 4.76 -7.15 4.94
C LEU A 57 3.97 -6.13 5.77
N SER A 58 3.33 -5.14 5.14
CA SER A 58 2.46 -4.16 5.80
C SER A 58 1.34 -4.85 6.59
N ASP A 59 0.63 -5.78 5.95
CA ASP A 59 -0.50 -6.51 6.56
C ASP A 59 -0.02 -7.42 7.71
N HIS A 60 1.10 -8.12 7.52
CA HIS A 60 1.69 -8.98 8.55
C HIS A 60 2.19 -8.18 9.75
N LEU A 61 2.86 -7.05 9.51
CA LEU A 61 3.32 -6.15 10.56
C LEU A 61 2.14 -5.64 11.37
N ASN A 62 1.10 -5.11 10.71
CA ASN A 62 -0.09 -4.62 11.42
C ASN A 62 -0.78 -5.74 12.21
N THR A 63 -0.94 -6.93 11.63
CA THR A 63 -1.56 -8.07 12.32
C THR A 63 -0.77 -8.45 13.56
N SER A 64 0.56 -8.57 13.44
CA SER A 64 1.44 -8.92 14.56
C SER A 64 1.41 -7.86 15.67
N LEU A 65 1.46 -6.57 15.31
CA LEU A 65 1.41 -5.47 16.28
C LEU A 65 0.03 -5.38 16.97
N ALA A 66 -1.06 -5.59 16.23
CA ALA A 66 -2.40 -5.61 16.79
C ALA A 66 -2.58 -6.76 17.79
N GLU A 67 -2.15 -7.97 17.44
CA GLU A 67 -2.17 -9.13 18.33
C GLU A 67 -1.33 -8.89 19.60
N LYS A 68 -0.13 -8.33 19.44
CA LYS A 68 0.76 -7.97 20.55
C LYS A 68 0.11 -6.96 21.50
N PHE A 69 -0.54 -5.94 20.94
CA PHE A 69 -1.28 -4.93 21.69
C PHE A 69 -2.48 -5.54 22.44
N GLU A 70 -3.28 -6.37 21.79
CA GLU A 70 -4.44 -7.05 22.41
C GLU A 70 -4.03 -7.99 23.56
N GLN A 71 -2.85 -8.62 23.44
CA GLN A 71 -2.26 -9.47 24.47
C GLN A 71 -1.65 -8.66 25.64
N GLY A 72 -1.63 -7.32 25.55
CA GLY A 72 -1.13 -6.43 26.58
C GLY A 72 0.39 -6.36 26.68
N PHE A 73 1.11 -6.78 25.63
CA PHE A 73 2.55 -6.59 25.56
C PHE A 73 2.87 -5.12 25.24
N PRO A 74 3.96 -4.57 25.80
CA PRO A 74 4.39 -3.21 25.48
C PRO A 74 4.85 -3.13 24.03
N LEU A 75 4.40 -2.09 23.33
CA LEU A 75 4.89 -1.70 22.01
C LEU A 75 5.97 -0.61 22.17
N THR A 76 6.89 -0.53 21.21
CA THR A 76 7.78 0.63 21.09
C THR A 76 6.99 1.85 20.58
N THR A 77 7.53 3.05 20.74
CA THR A 77 6.91 4.26 20.16
C THR A 77 6.79 4.19 18.63
N GLY A 78 7.72 3.50 17.96
CA GLY A 78 7.65 3.26 16.51
C GLY A 78 6.50 2.33 16.14
N GLU A 79 6.37 1.22 16.85
CA GLU A 79 5.30 0.23 16.65
C GLU A 79 3.92 0.83 16.90
N GLU A 80 3.75 1.64 17.95
CA GLU A 80 2.51 2.36 18.22
C GLU A 80 2.14 3.29 17.06
N LYS A 81 3.14 3.99 16.50
CA LYS A 81 2.95 4.85 15.34
C LYS A 81 2.55 4.05 14.11
N HIS A 82 3.21 2.93 13.82
CA HIS A 82 2.84 2.07 12.69
C HIS A 82 1.42 1.51 12.82
N LEU A 83 1.00 1.11 14.03
CA LEU A 83 -0.36 0.63 14.29
C LEU A 83 -1.41 1.74 14.11
N ALA A 84 -1.07 2.99 14.46
CA ALA A 84 -1.94 4.15 14.23
C ALA A 84 -2.02 4.52 12.75
N ASP A 85 -0.87 4.64 12.09
CA ASP A 85 -0.74 5.10 10.70
C ASP A 85 -1.28 4.07 9.69
N TYR A 86 -1.35 2.77 10.03
CA TYR A 86 -1.85 1.71 9.13
C TYR A 86 -3.27 1.98 8.59
N LYS A 87 -4.07 2.79 9.29
CA LYS A 87 -5.42 3.17 8.87
C LYS A 87 -5.43 4.21 7.75
N GLU A 88 -4.31 4.88 7.53
CA GLU A 88 -4.18 5.94 6.53
C GLU A 88 -3.95 5.33 5.14
N PRO A 89 -4.59 5.88 4.08
CA PRO A 89 -4.54 5.32 2.74
C PRO A 89 -3.15 5.37 2.09
N ASN A 90 -2.24 6.18 2.62
CA ASN A 90 -0.86 6.37 2.16
C ASN A 90 0.17 5.89 3.19
N TYR A 91 -0.24 4.97 4.08
CA TYR A 91 0.62 4.39 5.12
C TYR A 91 1.92 3.83 4.56
N VAL A 92 1.82 3.07 3.47
CA VAL A 92 2.97 2.38 2.87
C VAL A 92 4.02 3.39 2.42
N GLU A 93 3.57 4.43 1.73
CA GLU A 93 4.44 5.44 1.12
C GLU A 93 5.02 6.41 2.16
N THR A 94 4.23 6.78 3.16
CA THR A 94 4.60 7.86 4.11
C THR A 94 5.18 7.38 5.43
N SER A 95 4.97 6.12 5.79
CA SER A 95 5.40 5.56 7.09
C SER A 95 6.22 4.29 6.90
N LEU A 96 5.71 3.27 6.20
CA LEU A 96 6.39 1.98 6.06
C LEU A 96 7.67 2.05 5.23
N LEU A 97 7.62 2.56 4.00
CA LEU A 97 8.80 2.65 3.13
C LEU A 97 9.92 3.52 3.73
N PRO A 98 9.62 4.68 4.37
CA PRO A 98 10.62 5.41 5.14
C PRO A 98 11.23 4.61 6.29
N ALA A 99 10.42 3.86 7.05
CA ALA A 99 10.92 3.02 8.13
C ALA A 99 11.82 1.90 7.60
N LEU A 100 11.46 1.25 6.48
CA LEU A 100 12.29 0.25 5.82
C LEU A 100 13.61 0.84 5.29
N ALA A 101 13.60 2.08 4.79
CA ALA A 101 14.81 2.77 4.37
C ALA A 101 15.78 3.00 5.55
N ILE A 102 15.25 3.46 6.69
CA ILE A 102 16.02 3.64 7.93
C ILE A 102 16.54 2.29 8.41
N TYR A 103 15.68 1.27 8.41
CA TYR A 103 16.02 -0.09 8.80
C TYR A 103 17.21 -0.61 8.00
N GLN A 104 17.15 -0.56 6.66
CA GLN A 104 18.24 -1.00 5.79
C GLN A 104 19.54 -0.22 6.05
N MET A 105 19.44 1.09 6.30
CA MET A 105 20.59 1.92 6.66
C MET A 105 21.21 1.48 7.99
N GLU A 106 20.39 1.21 9.01
CA GLU A 106 20.84 0.72 10.31
C GLU A 106 21.51 -0.65 10.18
N THR A 107 20.89 -1.59 9.46
CA THR A 107 21.45 -2.92 9.19
C THR A 107 22.80 -2.81 8.48
N HIS A 108 22.93 -1.91 7.49
CA HIS A 108 24.17 -1.73 6.75
C HIS A 108 25.31 -1.16 7.62
N ASN A 109 24.99 -0.36 8.64
CA ASN A 109 25.94 0.25 9.55
C ASN A 109 26.15 -0.54 10.85
N ASP A 110 25.58 -1.75 10.97
CA ASP A 110 25.62 -2.59 12.18
C ASP A 110 25.06 -1.85 13.42
N ILE A 111 24.01 -1.06 13.21
CA ILE A 111 23.30 -0.31 14.24
C ILE A 111 22.03 -1.10 14.60
N GLY A 112 21.77 -1.29 15.89
CA GLY A 112 20.54 -1.94 16.35
C GLY A 112 19.28 -1.11 16.06
N HIS A 113 18.23 -1.79 15.63
CA HIS A 113 16.95 -1.19 15.26
C HIS A 113 16.20 -0.64 16.47
N ARG A 114 16.09 0.69 16.55
CA ARG A 114 15.47 1.36 17.71
C ARG A 114 13.96 1.54 17.57
N GLU A 115 13.46 1.50 16.35
CA GLU A 115 12.05 1.72 16.04
C GLU A 115 11.19 0.49 16.36
N PHE A 116 11.78 -0.70 16.33
CA PHE A 116 11.09 -1.98 16.48
C PHE A 116 11.66 -2.79 17.64
N SER A 117 10.82 -3.59 18.26
CA SER A 117 11.21 -4.64 19.21
C SER A 117 11.88 -5.82 18.52
N ASP A 118 12.65 -6.62 19.27
CA ASP A 118 13.42 -7.75 18.72
C ASP A 118 12.54 -8.77 17.95
N ASP A 119 11.30 -9.02 18.40
CA ASP A 119 10.36 -9.90 17.72
C ASP A 119 9.88 -9.32 16.39
N THR A 120 9.66 -8.01 16.34
CA THR A 120 9.24 -7.31 15.12
C THR A 120 10.40 -7.19 14.13
N VAL A 121 11.62 -6.97 14.62
CA VAL A 121 12.86 -7.04 13.83
C VAL A 121 12.97 -8.41 13.15
N GLN A 122 12.76 -9.50 13.87
CA GLN A 122 12.82 -10.84 13.30
C GLN A 122 11.77 -11.07 12.19
N LEU A 123 10.56 -10.53 12.38
CA LEU A 123 9.50 -10.57 11.36
C LEU A 123 9.92 -9.80 10.10
N ILE A 124 10.44 -8.58 10.28
CA ILE A 124 10.91 -7.73 9.18
C ILE A 124 12.07 -8.41 8.45
N ASP A 125 13.08 -8.91 9.16
CA ASP A 125 14.22 -9.62 8.56
C ASP A 125 13.79 -10.82 7.72
N THR A 126 12.81 -11.59 8.22
CA THR A 126 12.29 -12.75 7.50
C THR A 126 11.61 -12.33 6.20
N ALA A 127 10.80 -11.27 6.24
CA ALA A 127 10.15 -10.74 5.05
C ALA A 127 11.15 -10.14 4.06
N LEU A 128 12.12 -9.36 4.54
CA LEU A 128 13.16 -8.74 3.70
C LEU A 128 14.07 -9.77 3.03
N ALA A 129 14.27 -10.94 3.63
CA ALA A 129 15.03 -12.02 3.02
C ALA A 129 14.34 -12.63 1.78
N GLU A 130 13.02 -12.50 1.65
CA GLU A 130 12.24 -12.99 0.51
C GLU A 130 12.09 -11.95 -0.61
N ILE A 131 12.36 -10.68 -0.30
CA ILE A 131 12.22 -9.57 -1.25
C ILE A 131 13.53 -9.40 -2.01
N ASP A 132 13.44 -9.21 -3.33
CA ASP A 132 14.60 -8.83 -4.13
C ASP A 132 15.13 -7.45 -3.68
N ARG A 133 16.37 -7.43 -3.19
CA ARG A 133 16.96 -6.25 -2.57
C ARG A 133 17.11 -5.08 -3.54
N GLU A 134 17.58 -5.33 -4.76
CA GLU A 134 17.77 -4.26 -5.75
C GLU A 134 16.44 -3.59 -6.11
N SER A 135 15.39 -4.40 -6.24
CA SER A 135 14.04 -3.93 -6.52
C SER A 135 13.43 -3.17 -5.35
N LEU A 136 13.67 -3.61 -4.11
CA LEU A 136 13.24 -2.89 -2.91
C LEU A 136 13.96 -1.54 -2.76
N ASP A 137 15.27 -1.52 -3.00
CA ASP A 137 16.07 -0.29 -2.94
C ASP A 137 15.59 0.72 -4.00
N ALA A 138 15.24 0.23 -5.20
CA ALA A 138 14.66 1.06 -6.26
C ALA A 138 13.27 1.60 -5.88
N LEU A 139 12.41 0.78 -5.28
CA LEU A 139 11.09 1.19 -4.79
C LEU A 139 11.22 2.28 -3.71
N ILE A 140 12.11 2.08 -2.74
CA ILE A 140 12.37 3.06 -1.68
C ILE A 140 12.89 4.37 -2.27
N ALA A 141 13.83 4.32 -3.21
CA ALA A 141 14.38 5.51 -3.85
C ALA A 141 13.32 6.29 -4.66
N ASN A 142 12.45 5.59 -5.39
CA ASN A 142 11.33 6.20 -6.11
C ASN A 142 10.37 6.88 -5.15
N ASN A 143 9.97 6.20 -4.06
CA ASN A 143 9.10 6.78 -3.04
C ASN A 143 9.71 8.02 -2.38
N GLN A 144 11.01 8.01 -2.09
CA GLN A 144 11.71 9.19 -1.55
C GLN A 144 11.65 10.37 -2.52
N HIS A 145 11.77 10.12 -3.82
CA HIS A 145 11.63 11.16 -4.84
C HIS A 145 10.20 11.70 -4.87
N ASP A 146 9.19 10.83 -4.83
CA ASP A 146 7.77 11.22 -4.86
C ASP A 146 7.36 12.03 -3.61
N LEU A 147 7.90 11.68 -2.44
CA LEU A 147 7.73 12.45 -1.20
C LEU A 147 8.39 13.82 -1.30
N TYR A 148 9.62 13.88 -1.82
CA TYR A 148 10.35 15.14 -1.99
C TYR A 148 9.65 16.08 -2.98
N ASP A 149 9.14 15.53 -4.08
CA ASP A 149 8.39 16.24 -5.11
C ASP A 149 6.95 16.54 -4.69
N LYS A 150 6.55 16.17 -3.47
CA LYS A 150 5.21 16.36 -2.89
C LYS A 150 4.09 15.73 -3.72
N GLN A 151 4.40 14.74 -4.55
CA GLN A 151 3.40 14.07 -5.40
C GLN A 151 2.39 13.28 -4.57
N LEU A 152 2.80 12.89 -3.36
CA LEU A 152 1.99 12.16 -2.37
C LEU A 152 1.40 13.08 -1.28
N THR A 153 1.58 14.41 -1.42
CA THR A 153 1.09 15.41 -0.46
C THR A 153 -0.02 16.25 -1.07
N VAL A 154 -1.17 16.32 -0.40
CA VAL A 154 -2.22 17.28 -0.76
C VAL A 154 -1.97 18.59 -0.02
N GLU A 155 -1.52 19.63 -0.73
CA GLU A 155 -1.44 20.99 -0.17
C GLU A 155 -2.83 21.62 -0.14
N ILE A 156 -3.49 21.58 1.02
CA ILE A 156 -4.76 22.27 1.24
C ILE A 156 -4.46 23.77 1.38
N SER A 157 -4.70 24.51 0.29
CA SER A 157 -4.48 25.96 0.25
C SER A 157 -5.60 26.78 0.91
N ASP A 158 -6.68 26.13 1.35
CA ASP A 158 -7.80 26.74 2.06
C ASP A 158 -7.64 26.54 3.59
N PRO A 159 -7.35 27.61 4.36
CA PRO A 159 -7.14 27.52 5.80
C PRO A 159 -8.36 27.00 6.57
N GLU A 160 -9.57 27.24 6.07
CA GLU A 160 -10.80 26.82 6.75
C GLU A 160 -11.08 25.34 6.47
N LEU A 161 -10.83 24.85 5.26
CA LEU A 161 -10.90 23.43 4.94
C LEU A 161 -9.82 22.63 5.71
N ALA A 162 -8.60 23.17 5.82
CA ALA A 162 -7.54 22.57 6.62
C ALA A 162 -7.93 22.47 8.11
N ARG A 163 -8.53 23.53 8.66
CA ARG A 163 -9.05 23.53 10.05
C ARG A 163 -10.12 22.47 10.24
N GLN A 164 -11.09 22.37 9.34
CA GLN A 164 -12.19 21.41 9.43
C GLN A 164 -11.72 19.95 9.33
N LEU A 165 -10.75 19.65 8.45
CA LEU A 165 -10.17 18.32 8.34
C LEU A 165 -9.32 17.97 9.58
N SER A 166 -8.58 18.93 10.13
CA SER A 166 -7.81 18.73 11.37
C SER A 166 -8.71 18.51 12.59
N GLU A 167 -9.85 19.19 12.67
CA GLU A 167 -10.86 19.00 13.72
C GLU A 167 -11.54 17.63 13.63
N ARG A 168 -11.81 17.16 12.40
CA ARG A 168 -12.39 15.83 12.17
C ARG A 168 -11.41 14.70 12.50
N ALA A 169 -10.13 14.85 12.16
CA ALA A 169 -9.08 13.91 12.57
C ALA A 169 -8.97 13.82 14.10
N SER A 170 -9.05 14.96 14.79
CA SER A 170 -9.00 15.04 16.27
C SER A 170 -10.22 14.43 16.96
N GLN A 171 -11.41 14.49 16.34
CA GLN A 171 -12.63 13.89 16.86
C GLN A 171 -12.65 12.36 16.76
N THR A 172 -12.04 11.78 15.73
CA THR A 172 -11.90 10.32 15.60
C THR A 172 -11.04 9.71 16.71
N ILE A 173 -10.13 10.50 17.30
CA ILE A 173 -9.24 10.08 18.40
C ILE A 173 -9.93 10.17 19.78
N SER A 174 -11.03 10.93 19.90
CA SER A 174 -11.73 11.15 21.19
C SER A 174 -12.90 10.18 21.46
N ILE A 175 -13.05 9.13 20.65
CA ILE A 175 -14.05 8.07 20.90
C ILE A 175 -13.34 6.82 21.39
N HIS A 176 -12.78 6.88 22.60
CA HIS A 176 -12.65 5.76 23.53
C HIS A 176 -12.43 6.24 24.96
#